data_AF-A0A7X0EX56-F1
#
_entry.id   AF-A0A7X0EX56-F1
#
_cell.length_a   1.000
_cell.length_b   1.000
_cell.length_c   1.000
_cell.angle_alpha   90.00
_cell.angle_beta   90.00
_cell.angle_gamma   90.00
#
_symmetry.space_group_name_H-M   'P 1'
#
loop_
_entity.id
_entity.type
_entity.pdbx_description
1 polymer ?
#
loop_
_entity_poly.entity_id
_entity_poly.type
_entity_poly.pdbx_seq_one_letter_code
_entity_poly.pdbx_strand_id
1 'polypeptide(L)'
;MSAQPVHGGTADRPRVPRTIGGISGALRGSRRAQFFAELLEAQQGPELDGVLNAWWGRATLDTDPDRDRIRAAAEAGTLPTTTMDEVLRRRQERGVR
;
A
#
# COMPACT_ATOMS: atom_id res chain seq x y z
N MET A 1 40.51 2.49 -5.05
CA MET A 1 39.51 1.59 -4.45
C MET A 1 38.13 2.18 -4.68
N SER A 2 37.34 1.63 -5.60
CA SER A 2 35.95 2.02 -5.83
C SER A 2 35.04 1.15 -4.96
N ALA A 3 34.35 1.77 -4.01
CA ALA A 3 33.29 1.11 -3.27
C ALA A 3 32.08 0.98 -4.22
N GLN A 4 31.78 -0.23 -4.69
CA GLN A 4 30.51 -0.48 -5.37
C GLN A 4 29.38 -0.47 -4.33
N PRO A 5 28.25 0.20 -4.62
CA PRO A 5 27.07 0.12 -3.78
C PRO A 5 26.48 -1.29 -3.88
N VAL A 6 26.58 -2.04 -2.77
CA VAL A 6 25.82 -3.28 -2.56
C VAL A 6 24.34 -2.92 -2.55
N HIS A 7 23.66 -3.18 -3.66
CA HIS A 7 22.20 -3.15 -3.71
C HIS A 7 21.70 -4.34 -2.89
N GLY A 8 21.40 -4.10 -1.61
CA GLY A 8 20.79 -5.08 -0.73
C GLY A 8 19.49 -5.61 -1.35
N GLY A 9 19.43 -6.92 -1.57
CA GLY A 9 18.43 -7.65 -2.36
C GLY A 9 17.00 -7.70 -1.78
N THR A 10 16.52 -6.62 -1.17
CA THR A 10 15.13 -6.48 -0.69
C THR A 10 14.42 -5.25 -1.27
N ALA A 11 15.14 -4.33 -1.91
CA ALA A 11 14.57 -3.08 -2.42
C ALA A 11 13.77 -3.23 -3.73
N ASP A 12 13.97 -4.30 -4.48
CA ASP A 12 13.47 -4.39 -5.87
C ASP A 12 12.18 -5.21 -6.03
N ARG A 13 11.74 -5.92 -4.97
CA ARG A 13 10.48 -6.66 -5.01
C ARG A 13 9.40 -5.93 -4.21
N PRO A 14 8.25 -5.58 -4.81
CA PRO A 14 7.17 -4.97 -4.06
C PRO A 14 6.76 -5.89 -2.91
N ARG A 15 6.61 -5.31 -1.72
CA ARG A 15 6.26 -6.01 -0.49
C ARG A 15 5.01 -6.90 -0.62
N VAL A 16 4.09 -6.45 -1.47
CA VAL A 16 2.94 -7.23 -1.93
C VAL A 16 3.04 -7.34 -3.46
N PRO A 17 3.25 -8.54 -4.02
CA PRO A 17 3.15 -8.74 -5.46
C PRO A 17 1.76 -8.34 -5.98
N ARG A 18 1.68 -7.67 -7.14
CA ARG A 18 0.42 -7.26 -7.80
C ARG A 18 -0.24 -8.43 -8.54
N THR A 19 -0.49 -9.51 -7.81
CA THR A 19 -1.20 -10.68 -8.29
C THR A 19 -2.34 -11.00 -7.32
N ILE A 20 -3.38 -11.70 -7.78
CA ILE A 20 -4.50 -12.13 -6.92
C ILE A 20 -3.96 -12.91 -5.70
N GLY A 21 -2.99 -13.80 -5.92
CA GLY A 21 -2.33 -14.56 -4.85
C GLY A 21 -1.54 -13.67 -3.88
N GLY A 22 -0.76 -12.71 -4.39
CA GLY A 22 0.02 -11.79 -3.57
C GLY A 22 -0.86 -10.89 -2.71
N ILE A 23 -1.92 -10.33 -3.30
CA ILE A 23 -2.90 -9.49 -2.61
C ILE A 23 -3.63 -10.31 -1.53
N SER A 24 -4.24 -11.44 -1.91
CA SER A 24 -5.00 -12.26 -0.96
C SER A 24 -4.16 -12.83 0.19
N GLY A 25 -2.90 -13.16 -0.06
CA GLY A 25 -1.98 -13.66 0.97
C GLY A 25 -1.53 -12.58 1.97
N ALA A 26 -1.59 -11.30 1.60
CA ALA A 26 -1.19 -10.18 2.45
C ALA A 26 -2.36 -9.61 3.29
N LEU A 27 -3.61 -9.90 2.93
CA LEU A 27 -4.79 -9.41 3.64
C LEU A 27 -5.01 -10.13 4.98
N ARG A 28 -5.41 -9.38 6.01
CA ARG A 28 -5.69 -9.91 7.36
C ARG A 28 -7.19 -10.02 7.65
N GLY A 29 -7.55 -10.92 8.57
CA GLY A 29 -8.92 -11.07 9.06
C GLY A 29 -9.91 -11.44 7.95
N SER A 30 -11.11 -10.86 7.99
CA SER A 30 -12.20 -11.12 7.02
C SER A 30 -11.97 -10.50 5.64
N ARG A 31 -10.94 -9.65 5.48
CA ARG A 31 -10.69 -8.92 4.23
C ARG A 31 -10.37 -9.83 3.04
N ARG A 32 -9.76 -10.98 3.27
CA ARG A 32 -9.50 -11.95 2.19
C ARG A 32 -10.80 -12.43 1.54
N ALA A 33 -11.85 -12.67 2.32
CA ALA A 33 -13.15 -13.07 1.79
C ALA A 33 -13.83 -11.93 1.02
N GLN A 34 -13.76 -10.70 1.55
CA GLN A 34 -14.29 -9.51 0.88
C GLN A 34 -13.60 -9.24 -0.45
N PHE A 35 -12.27 -9.38 -0.49
CA PHE A 35 -11.50 -9.26 -1.73
C PHE A 35 -11.97 -10.25 -2.79
N PHE A 36 -12.14 -11.52 -2.43
CA PHE A 36 -12.64 -12.50 -3.40
C PHE A 36 -14.08 -12.23 -3.83
N ALA A 37 -14.94 -11.74 -2.93
CA ALA A 37 -16.30 -11.38 -3.30
C ALA A 37 -16.31 -10.26 -4.36
N GLU A 38 -15.58 -9.16 -4.13
CA GLU A 38 -15.50 -8.06 -5.11
C GLU A 38 -14.80 -8.49 -6.40
N LEU A 39 -13.76 -9.33 -6.31
CA LEU A 39 -13.02 -9.82 -7.47
C LEU A 39 -13.87 -10.70 -8.39
N LEU A 40 -14.76 -11.52 -7.82
CA LEU A 40 -15.62 -12.44 -8.57
C LEU A 40 -16.83 -11.76 -9.21
N GLU A 41 -17.27 -10.62 -8.68
CA GLU A 41 -18.37 -9.83 -9.24
C GLU A 41 -17.92 -8.85 -10.32
N ALA A 42 -16.66 -8.40 -10.28
CA ALA A 42 -16.14 -7.39 -11.20
C ALA A 42 -16.04 -7.89 -12.65
N GLN A 43 -16.51 -7.08 -13.61
CA GLN A 43 -16.32 -7.38 -15.02
C GLN A 43 -14.86 -7.21 -15.45
N GLN A 44 -14.45 -8.03 -16.41
CA GLN A 44 -13.12 -7.91 -17.01
C GLN A 44 -12.90 -6.52 -17.61
N GLY A 45 -11.67 -6.01 -17.47
CA GLY A 45 -11.27 -4.68 -17.94
C GLY A 45 -11.14 -3.68 -16.79
N PRO A 46 -11.47 -2.39 -17.00
CA PRO A 46 -11.17 -1.33 -16.04
C PRO A 46 -11.78 -1.53 -14.64
N GLU A 47 -12.92 -2.22 -14.53
CA GLU A 47 -13.54 -2.51 -13.24
C GLU A 47 -12.68 -3.48 -12.42
N LEU A 48 -12.28 -4.60 -13.02
CA LEU A 48 -11.36 -5.55 -12.41
C LEU A 48 -10.01 -4.89 -12.04
N ASP A 49 -9.47 -4.03 -12.91
CA ASP A 49 -8.25 -3.28 -12.61
C ASP A 49 -8.42 -2.35 -11.40
N GLY A 50 -9.58 -1.70 -11.29
CA GLY A 50 -9.96 -0.86 -10.15
C GLY A 50 -9.99 -1.65 -8.84
N VAL A 51 -10.64 -2.82 -8.84
CA VAL A 51 -10.69 -3.74 -7.70
C VAL A 51 -9.27 -4.16 -7.31
N LEU A 52 -8.46 -4.64 -8.26
CA LEU A 52 -7.09 -5.07 -7.98
C LEU A 52 -6.23 -3.94 -7.41
N ASN A 53 -6.33 -2.72 -7.95
CA ASN A 53 -5.56 -1.57 -7.47
C ASN A 53 -5.97 -1.15 -6.05
N ALA A 54 -7.28 -1.07 -5.78
CA ALA A 54 -7.79 -0.71 -4.46
C ALA A 54 -7.35 -1.75 -3.40
N TRP A 55 -7.49 -3.04 -3.71
CA TRP A 55 -7.13 -4.11 -2.80
C TRP A 55 -5.62 -4.28 -2.63
N TRP A 56 -4.82 -3.99 -3.66
CA TRP A 56 -3.37 -3.93 -3.51
C TRP A 56 -2.92 -2.83 -2.54
N GLY A 57 -3.57 -1.65 -2.58
CA GLY A 57 -3.32 -0.58 -1.60
C GLY A 57 -3.64 -1.03 -0.17
N ARG A 58 -4.80 -1.68 0.04
CA ARG A 58 -5.20 -2.24 1.34
C ARG A 58 -4.23 -3.32 1.83
N ALA A 59 -3.84 -4.24 0.96
CA ALA A 59 -2.87 -5.29 1.27
C ALA A 59 -1.50 -4.70 1.64
N THR A 60 -1.05 -3.67 0.94
CA THR A 60 0.20 -2.98 1.26
C THR A 60 0.17 -2.39 2.68
N LEU A 61 -0.94 -1.72 3.05
CA LEU A 61 -1.12 -1.19 4.40
C LEU A 61 -1.20 -2.30 5.47
N ASP A 62 -1.83 -3.44 5.16
CA ASP A 62 -1.91 -4.57 6.09
C ASP A 62 -0.56 -5.26 6.34
N THR A 63 0.42 -5.04 5.45
CA THR A 63 1.81 -5.48 5.67
C THR A 63 2.66 -4.49 6.47
N ASP A 64 2.24 -3.23 6.63
CA ASP A 64 3.01 -2.19 7.33
C ASP A 64 3.32 -2.62 8.78
N PRO A 65 4.61 -2.66 9.21
CA PRO A 65 4.95 -3.08 10.58
C PRO A 65 4.42 -2.10 11.63
N ASP A 66 4.22 -0.83 11.28
CA ASP A 66 3.72 0.22 12.16
C ASP A 66 2.19 0.33 12.14
N ARG A 67 1.49 -0.48 11.35
CA ARG A 67 0.04 -0.41 11.12
C ARG A 67 -0.78 -0.31 12.41
N ASP A 68 -0.48 -1.16 13.40
CA ASP A 68 -1.22 -1.16 14.66
C ASP A 68 -0.94 0.07 15.53
N ARG A 69 0.32 0.53 15.55
CA ARG A 69 0.71 1.76 16.22
C ARG A 69 0.03 2.98 15.59
N ILE A 70 0.04 3.05 14.26
CA ILE A 70 -0.60 4.13 13.48
C ILE A 70 -2.11 4.11 13.71
N ARG A 71 -2.76 2.93 13.66
CA ARG A 71 -4.19 2.80 13.96
C ARG A 71 -4.52 3.30 15.37
N ALA A 72 -3.78 2.85 16.38
CA ALA A 72 -4.02 3.26 17.76
C ALA A 72 -3.84 4.77 17.95
N ALA A 73 -2.82 5.37 17.32
CA ALA A 73 -2.62 6.82 17.34
C ALA A 73 -3.76 7.58 16.64
N ALA A 74 -4.31 7.02 15.54
CA ALA A 74 -5.44 7.60 14.84
C ALA A 74 -6.70 7.59 15.71
N GLU A 75 -7.00 6.45 16.32
CA GLU A 75 -8.15 6.26 17.22
C GLU A 75 -8.03 7.15 18.47
N ALA A 76 -6.81 7.35 18.97
CA ALA A 76 -6.54 8.26 20.09
C ALA A 76 -6.49 9.75 19.69
N GLY A 77 -6.57 10.09 18.40
CA GLY A 77 -6.46 11.47 17.92
C GLY A 77 -5.07 12.10 18.11
N THR A 78 -4.02 11.28 18.18
CA THR A 78 -2.63 11.72 18.46
C THR A 78 -1.71 11.65 17.24
N LEU A 79 -2.24 11.32 16.06
CA LEU A 79 -1.46 11.35 14.83
C LEU A 79 -0.96 12.77 14.54
N PRO A 80 0.32 12.94 14.18
CA PRO A 80 0.81 14.21 13.66
C PRO A 80 0.00 14.63 12.43
N THR A 81 -0.59 15.82 12.48
CA THR A 81 -1.32 16.39 11.35
C THR A 81 -0.46 17.39 10.59
N THR A 82 -0.82 17.63 9.34
CA THR A 82 -0.23 18.66 8.51
C THR A 82 -1.30 19.28 7.64
N THR A 83 -1.07 20.48 7.10
CA THR A 83 -2.02 21.13 6.20
C THR A 83 -1.94 20.53 4.80
N MET A 84 -3.04 20.63 4.05
CA MET A 84 -3.04 20.18 2.65
C MET A 84 -2.07 20.98 1.78
N ASP A 85 -1.90 22.28 2.06
CA ASP A 85 -0.93 23.14 1.37
C ASP A 85 0.50 22.62 1.53
N GLU A 86 0.86 22.19 2.75
CA GLU A 86 2.18 21.63 3.04
C GLU A 86 2.39 20.29 2.31
N VAL A 87 1.34 19.46 2.17
CA VAL A 87 1.39 18.23 1.37
C VAL A 87 1.60 18.55 -0.11
N LEU A 88 0.87 19.52 -0.66
CA LEU A 88 0.98 19.93 -2.06
C LEU A 88 2.38 20.47 -2.37
N ARG A 89 2.92 21.34 -1.50
CA ARG A 89 4.27 21.87 -1.60
C ARG A 89 5.32 20.75 -1.69
N ARG A 90 5.27 19.78 -0.76
CA ARG A 90 6.21 18.63 -0.76
C ARG A 90 6.11 17.76 -2.02
N ARG A 91 4.90 17.61 -2.59
CA ARG A 91 4.71 16.86 -3.84
C ARG A 91 5.34 17.56 -5.03
N GLN A 92 5.18 18.88 -5.13
CA GLN A 92 5.81 19.69 -6.15
C GLN A 92 7.34 19.58 -6.07
N GLU A 93 7.92 19.75 -4.87
CA GLU A 93 9.37 19.62 -4.66
C GLU A 93 9.94 18.25 -5.06
N ARG A 94 9.15 17.18 -4.89
CA ARG A 94 9.54 15.81 -5.29
C ARG A 94 9.34 15.51 -6.77
N GLY A 95 8.38 16.15 -7.42
CA GLY A 95 8.10 15.98 -8.85
C GLY A 95 9.02 16.77 -9.78
N VAL A 96 9.85 17.67 -9.21
CA VAL A 96 10.85 18.48 -9.93
C VAL A 96 12.21 17.76 -10.03
N ARG A 97 12.28 16.48 -9.63
CA ARG A 97 13.52 15.68 -9.63
C ARG A 97 13.46 14.49 -10.57
#